data_AF-A0A1H7MHU9-F1
#
_entry.id   AF-A0A1H7MHU9-F1
#
_cell.length_a   1.000
_cell.length_b   1.000
_cell.length_c   1.000
_cell.angle_alpha   90.00
_cell.angle_beta   90.00
_cell.angle_gamma   90.00
#
_symmetry.space_group_name_H-M   'P 1'
#
loop_
_entity.id
_entity.type
_entity.pdbx_description
1 polymer ?
#
loop_
_entity_poly.entity_id
_entity_poly.type
_entity_poly.pdbx_seq_one_letter_code
_entity_poly.pdbx_strand_id
1 'polypeptide(L)'
;MAEHGQTFGAGRQTLVLRWMCCAAMVLLAACAPRVTAMRAAPDPAATIQPVFVATGRKLDQTGPIFGLERKEGLHYFRADISIPPTHQVGRIEWPEGPPDAATDFVVTRTEVFDRPDRLLADMRRGGAGTETLVYIHGYNNTLSEAMYRLAQIKTDFDIDMPGLLFSWPSAGDPRGYIYDRDSVLYARDDLAALLTRLTARPGDKVFLLAHSMGAQLTMEALRQIALSGDRTLLSRISGVVLMSPDIDPDVFQRQAEAIGKLPQPFLIFITKADRALTLSGFITGRKPRLGVIDAVDEVERPDVTVIDFTALSDGEAYNHYVPVTSPAAISVLNGIIGQASQGGSVFLRDMTLALPSVKAARR
;
A
#
# COMPACT_ATOMS: atom_id res chain seq x y z
N MET A 1 -44.01 -51.60 14.93
CA MET A 1 -44.02 -50.18 15.31
C MET A 1 -42.63 -49.63 15.05
N ALA A 2 -42.50 -48.87 13.96
CA ALA A 2 -41.26 -48.24 13.55
C ALA A 2 -41.26 -46.80 14.07
N GLU A 3 -40.21 -46.40 14.78
CA GLU A 3 -39.86 -44.99 14.96
C GLU A 3 -38.36 -44.84 14.72
N HIS A 4 -38.04 -44.53 13.47
CA HIS A 4 -36.77 -43.97 13.06
C HIS A 4 -37.07 -42.58 12.50
N GLY A 5 -36.57 -41.55 13.17
CA GLY A 5 -36.57 -40.20 12.64
C GLY A 5 -36.71 -39.15 13.73
N GLN A 6 -35.57 -38.55 14.13
CA GLN A 6 -35.41 -37.11 14.35
C GLN A 6 -34.06 -36.80 15.04
N THR A 7 -32.98 -36.81 14.26
CA THR A 7 -31.68 -36.21 14.68
C THR A 7 -31.00 -35.48 13.51
N PHE A 8 -31.77 -34.74 12.70
CA PHE A 8 -31.22 -33.90 11.61
C PHE A 8 -31.35 -32.38 11.86
N GLY A 9 -31.96 -31.95 12.97
CA GLY A 9 -32.25 -30.52 13.24
C GLY A 9 -31.16 -29.76 14.02
N ALA A 10 -30.53 -30.40 15.02
CA ALA A 10 -29.69 -29.70 15.98
C ALA A 10 -28.38 -29.15 15.38
N GLY A 11 -27.69 -29.93 14.53
CA GLY A 11 -26.43 -29.51 13.91
C GLY A 11 -26.56 -28.32 12.96
N ARG A 12 -27.70 -28.22 12.27
CA ARG A 12 -27.99 -27.14 11.32
C ARG A 12 -28.33 -25.83 12.03
N GLN A 13 -29.01 -25.89 13.17
CA GLN A 13 -29.31 -24.72 14.02
C GLN A 13 -28.05 -24.16 14.68
N THR A 14 -27.15 -25.01 15.19
CA THR A 14 -25.86 -24.57 15.74
C THR A 14 -24.94 -23.94 14.69
N LEU A 15 -25.02 -24.42 13.44
CA LEU A 15 -24.26 -23.84 12.33
C LEU A 15 -24.81 -22.47 11.96
N VAL A 16 -26.13 -22.33 11.79
CA VAL A 16 -26.79 -21.05 11.48
C VAL A 16 -26.54 -20.01 12.57
N LEU A 17 -26.62 -20.40 13.84
CA LEU A 17 -26.33 -19.50 14.97
C LEU A 17 -24.87 -19.04 14.97
N ARG A 18 -23.91 -19.93 14.67
CA ARG A 18 -22.49 -19.56 14.51
C ARG A 18 -22.28 -18.59 13.34
N TRP A 19 -22.92 -18.81 12.19
CA TRP A 19 -22.86 -17.88 11.06
C TRP A 19 -23.49 -16.53 11.38
N MET A 20 -24.62 -16.50 12.10
CA MET A 20 -25.24 -15.27 12.56
C MET A 20 -24.37 -14.51 13.57
N CYS A 21 -23.73 -15.21 14.52
CA CYS A 21 -22.79 -14.58 15.45
C CYS A 21 -21.55 -14.06 14.72
N CYS A 22 -20.98 -14.80 13.77
CA CYS A 22 -19.87 -14.32 12.94
C CYS A 22 -20.28 -13.10 12.11
N ALA A 23 -21.47 -13.13 11.48
CA ALA A 23 -21.99 -11.98 10.73
C ALA A 23 -22.26 -10.78 11.65
N ALA A 24 -22.80 -10.99 12.84
CA ALA A 24 -23.00 -9.94 13.84
C ALA A 24 -21.67 -9.36 14.35
N MET A 25 -20.64 -10.19 14.56
CA MET A 25 -19.30 -9.73 14.94
C MET A 25 -18.63 -8.92 13.82
N VAL A 26 -18.79 -9.34 12.56
CA VAL A 26 -18.31 -8.58 11.39
C VAL A 26 -19.04 -7.23 11.26
N LEU A 27 -20.36 -7.22 11.51
CA LEU A 27 -21.17 -5.99 11.51
C LEU A 27 -20.78 -5.05 12.66
N LEU A 28 -20.45 -5.59 13.84
CA LEU A 28 -20.02 -4.79 15.00
C LEU A 28 -18.60 -4.23 14.82
N ALA A 29 -17.67 -5.01 14.24
CA ALA A 29 -16.31 -4.55 13.95
C ALA A 29 -16.27 -3.43 12.89
N ALA A 30 -17.23 -3.41 11.95
CA ALA A 30 -17.36 -2.33 10.96
C ALA A 30 -17.86 -1.00 11.56
N CYS A 31 -18.36 -1.00 12.80
CA CYS A 31 -18.86 0.18 13.51
C CYS A 31 -17.90 0.71 14.59
N ALA A 32 -16.74 0.09 14.78
CA ALA A 32 -15.75 0.59 15.74
C ALA A 32 -15.15 1.92 15.24
N PRO A 33 -15.04 2.96 16.10
CA PRO A 33 -14.41 4.21 15.71
C PRO A 33 -12.95 3.95 15.34
N ARG A 34 -12.57 4.36 14.12
CA ARG A 34 -11.18 4.28 13.67
C ARG A 34 -10.36 5.43 14.23
N VAL A 35 -9.14 5.12 14.65
CA VAL A 35 -8.20 6.12 15.11
C VAL A 35 -7.90 7.08 13.94
N THR A 36 -7.91 8.37 14.23
CA THR A 36 -7.59 9.42 13.25
C THR A 36 -6.33 10.14 13.72
N ALA A 37 -5.57 10.69 12.76
CA ALA A 37 -4.35 11.41 13.08
C ALA A 37 -4.68 12.62 13.95
N MET A 38 -4.01 12.71 15.10
CA MET A 38 -4.18 13.78 16.08
C MET A 38 -3.03 14.77 16.01
N ARG A 39 -3.24 15.99 16.49
CA ARG A 39 -2.22 17.03 16.56
C ARG A 39 -1.69 17.16 17.98
N ALA A 40 -0.38 17.34 18.11
CA ALA A 40 0.27 17.75 19.35
C ALA A 40 1.41 18.74 19.04
N ALA A 41 1.92 19.39 20.08
CA ALA A 41 3.15 20.17 19.97
C ALA A 41 4.33 19.24 19.65
N PRO A 42 5.33 19.70 18.87
CA PRO A 42 6.52 18.88 18.60
C PRO A 42 7.32 18.63 19.88
N ASP A 43 7.88 17.44 19.99
CA ASP A 43 8.86 17.09 21.03
C ASP A 43 10.29 17.25 20.46
N PRO A 44 11.24 17.88 21.17
CA PRO A 44 12.61 18.06 20.68
C PRO A 44 13.41 16.77 20.42
N ALA A 45 13.05 15.66 21.08
CA ALA A 45 13.67 14.36 20.91
C ALA A 45 13.00 13.52 19.80
N ALA A 46 11.86 13.97 19.28
CA ALA A 46 11.17 13.30 18.18
C ALA A 46 11.72 13.70 16.81
N THR A 47 11.65 12.78 15.85
CA THR A 47 12.04 13.03 14.46
C THR A 47 10.84 13.48 13.66
N ILE A 48 10.99 14.49 12.81
CA ILE A 48 9.92 15.00 11.96
C ILE A 48 10.05 14.41 10.55
N GLN A 49 9.05 13.62 10.15
CA GLN A 49 8.94 13.03 8.82
C GLN A 49 7.91 13.80 7.97
N PRO A 50 8.33 14.60 6.98
CA PRO A 50 7.39 15.26 6.08
C PRO A 50 6.76 14.25 5.12
N VAL A 51 5.43 14.27 5.06
CA VAL A 51 4.58 13.49 4.15
C VAL A 51 3.81 14.44 3.25
N PHE A 52 4.07 14.39 1.95
CA PHE A 52 3.30 15.11 0.95
C PHE A 52 2.09 14.26 0.56
N VAL A 53 0.95 14.88 0.29
CA VAL A 53 -0.29 14.17 0.00
C VAL A 53 -0.93 14.78 -1.24
N ALA A 54 -1.32 13.90 -2.16
CA ALA A 54 -2.28 14.18 -3.22
C ALA A 54 -3.50 13.28 -2.99
N THR A 55 -4.68 13.85 -2.78
CA THR A 55 -5.87 13.08 -2.43
C THR A 55 -7.12 13.53 -3.16
N GLY A 56 -7.94 12.59 -3.61
CA GLY A 56 -9.28 12.87 -4.14
C GLY A 56 -10.34 13.09 -3.04
N ARG A 57 -9.93 13.02 -1.76
CA ARG A 57 -10.79 13.28 -0.60
C ARG A 57 -10.83 14.77 -0.32
N LYS A 58 -11.96 15.27 0.21
CA LYS A 58 -11.97 16.61 0.80
C LYS A 58 -11.06 16.66 2.02
N LEU A 59 -10.47 17.82 2.28
CA LEU A 59 -9.53 18.00 3.38
C LEU A 59 -10.17 17.91 4.78
N ASP A 60 -11.49 18.10 4.87
CA ASP A 60 -12.29 17.89 6.08
C ASP A 60 -12.71 16.41 6.29
N GLN A 61 -12.37 15.52 5.34
CA GLN A 61 -12.76 14.10 5.34
C GLN A 61 -11.54 13.18 5.53
N THR A 62 -11.01 13.13 6.75
CA THR A 62 -9.84 12.30 7.09
C THR A 62 -10.17 10.85 7.47
N GLY A 63 -11.45 10.55 7.72
CA GLY A 63 -11.97 9.23 8.13
C GLY A 63 -12.63 8.42 6.99
N PRO A 64 -13.48 7.43 7.32
CA PRO A 64 -14.24 6.64 6.34
C PRO A 64 -15.21 7.50 5.51
N ILE A 65 -15.37 7.16 4.23
CA ILE A 65 -16.17 7.92 3.24
C ILE A 65 -17.16 7.04 2.46
N PHE A 66 -17.47 5.84 2.98
CA PHE A 66 -18.34 4.89 2.31
C PHE A 66 -19.70 5.52 1.95
N GLY A 67 -20.08 5.45 0.66
CA GLY A 67 -21.35 6.00 0.15
C GLY A 67 -21.35 7.50 -0.14
N LEU A 68 -20.24 8.22 0.07
CA LEU A 68 -20.11 9.62 -0.30
C LEU A 68 -19.82 9.80 -1.80
N GLU A 69 -20.19 10.97 -2.32
CA GLU A 69 -19.93 11.38 -3.71
C GLU A 69 -18.42 11.48 -3.98
N ARG A 70 -17.96 10.90 -5.09
CA ARG A 70 -16.60 11.09 -5.60
C ARG A 70 -16.54 12.43 -6.33
N LYS A 71 -15.82 13.40 -5.77
CA LYS A 71 -15.62 14.70 -6.43
C LYS A 71 -14.43 14.65 -7.36
N GLU A 72 -14.52 15.39 -8.46
CA GLU A 72 -13.42 15.54 -9.40
C GLU A 72 -12.27 16.37 -8.81
N GLY A 73 -11.04 15.94 -9.10
CA GLY A 73 -9.82 16.67 -8.80
C GLY A 73 -9.13 16.24 -7.51
N LEU A 74 -7.83 16.55 -7.45
CA LEU A 74 -6.96 16.26 -6.32
C LEU A 74 -6.76 17.51 -5.45
N HIS A 75 -6.76 17.30 -4.14
CA HIS A 75 -6.32 18.24 -3.12
C HIS A 75 -4.91 17.91 -2.66
N TYR A 76 -4.14 18.94 -2.27
CA TYR A 76 -2.72 18.80 -1.98
C TYR A 76 -2.37 19.43 -0.64
N PHE A 77 -1.60 18.72 0.18
CA PHE A 77 -1.06 19.25 1.43
C PHE A 77 0.23 18.52 1.84
N ARG A 78 1.00 19.12 2.75
CA ARG A 78 2.06 18.46 3.50
C ARG A 78 1.62 18.30 4.95
N ALA A 79 1.84 17.14 5.52
CA ALA A 79 1.77 16.91 6.96
C ALA A 79 3.16 16.57 7.50
N ASP A 80 3.58 17.27 8.55
CA ASP A 80 4.82 16.99 9.26
C ASP A 80 4.48 16.05 10.41
N ILE A 81 4.88 14.79 10.27
CA ILE A 81 4.54 13.72 11.22
C ILE A 81 5.69 13.59 12.22
N SER A 82 5.38 13.68 13.51
CA SER A 82 6.32 13.35 14.59
C SER A 82 6.45 11.85 14.72
N ILE A 83 7.68 11.38 14.78
CA ILE A 83 8.03 10.00 15.09
C ILE A 83 8.68 10.01 16.47
N PRO A 84 8.07 9.35 17.48
CA PRO A 84 8.52 9.45 18.86
C PRO A 84 9.88 8.76 19.03
N PRO A 85 10.73 9.21 19.98
CA PRO A 85 11.99 8.54 20.29
C PRO A 85 11.83 7.09 20.78
N THR A 86 10.62 6.71 21.20
CA THR A 86 10.25 5.36 21.63
C THR A 86 9.80 4.45 20.49
N HIS A 87 9.87 4.91 19.23
CA HIS A 87 9.35 4.19 18.07
C HIS A 87 9.97 2.80 17.92
N GLN A 88 9.11 1.81 17.65
CA GLN A 88 9.49 0.44 17.35
C GLN A 88 9.29 0.13 15.86
N VAL A 89 10.30 -0.47 15.25
CA VAL A 89 10.28 -0.88 13.84
C VAL A 89 9.02 -1.69 13.52
N GLY A 90 8.32 -1.29 12.45
CA GLY A 90 7.10 -1.91 11.95
C GLY A 90 5.82 -1.45 12.63
N ARG A 91 5.91 -0.69 13.73
CA ARG A 91 4.76 -0.23 14.53
C ARG A 91 4.35 1.19 14.18
N ILE A 92 3.12 1.54 14.51
CA ILE A 92 2.65 2.92 14.51
C ILE A 92 2.08 3.12 15.91
N GLU A 93 2.74 3.95 16.70
CA GLU A 93 2.34 4.29 18.06
C GLU A 93 1.17 5.28 17.99
N TRP A 94 -0.05 4.78 18.09
CA TRP A 94 -1.25 5.61 18.08
C TRP A 94 -1.56 6.15 19.49
N PRO A 95 -2.06 7.40 19.62
CA PRO A 95 -2.51 7.92 20.90
C PRO A 95 -3.65 7.08 21.49
N GLU A 96 -3.47 6.57 22.71
CA GLU A 96 -4.55 5.95 23.51
C GLU A 96 -5.30 6.97 24.39
N GLY A 97 -4.77 8.19 24.48
CA GLY A 97 -5.30 9.31 25.27
C GLY A 97 -5.01 10.67 24.60
N PRO A 98 -4.78 11.75 25.37
CA PRO A 98 -4.27 13.00 24.81
C PRO A 98 -2.98 12.75 24.02
N PRO A 99 -2.84 13.31 22.80
CA PRO A 99 -1.73 13.00 21.93
C PRO A 99 -0.42 13.60 22.45
N ASP A 100 0.65 12.81 22.46
CA ASP A 100 1.99 13.23 22.91
C ASP A 100 3.07 12.85 21.88
N ALA A 101 3.81 13.84 21.38
CA ALA A 101 4.88 13.62 20.40
C ALA A 101 6.07 12.83 20.97
N ALA A 102 6.19 12.71 22.30
CA ALA A 102 7.21 11.91 22.96
C ALA A 102 6.92 10.40 22.91
N THR A 103 5.66 9.99 22.71
CA THR A 103 5.24 8.58 22.72
C THR A 103 4.51 8.14 21.47
N ASP A 104 3.88 9.07 20.75
CA ASP A 104 2.93 8.77 19.68
C ASP A 104 3.34 9.39 18.34
N PHE A 105 2.83 8.80 17.26
CA PHE A 105 2.77 9.44 15.96
C PHE A 105 1.72 10.55 15.99
N VAL A 106 2.15 11.79 15.76
CA VAL A 106 1.27 12.97 15.78
C VAL A 106 1.57 13.92 14.64
N VAL A 107 0.56 14.67 14.19
CA VAL A 107 0.74 15.74 13.20
C VAL A 107 1.13 17.03 13.92
N THR A 108 2.36 17.50 13.71
CA THR A 108 2.85 18.75 14.35
C THR A 108 2.53 19.98 13.50
N ARG A 109 2.53 19.82 12.17
CA ARG A 109 2.22 20.89 11.22
C ARG A 109 1.49 20.36 9.99
N THR A 110 0.66 21.20 9.41
CA THR A 110 0.05 20.95 8.10
C THR A 110 0.11 22.20 7.25
N GLU A 111 0.41 22.03 5.97
CA GLU A 111 0.45 23.11 4.99
C GLU A 111 -0.36 22.69 3.77
N VAL A 112 -1.44 23.40 3.49
CA VAL A 112 -2.33 23.11 2.36
C VAL A 112 -1.87 23.90 1.14
N PHE A 113 -1.85 23.24 -0.02
CA PHE A 113 -1.48 23.85 -1.29
C PHE A 113 -2.70 23.95 -2.20
N ASP A 114 -2.91 25.14 -2.75
CA ASP A 114 -3.96 25.46 -3.72
C ASP A 114 -3.69 24.81 -5.09
N ARG A 115 -2.41 24.55 -5.41
CA ARG A 115 -1.98 24.04 -6.71
C ARG A 115 -0.88 22.99 -6.56
N PRO A 116 -0.84 21.98 -7.46
CA PRO A 116 0.19 20.94 -7.44
C PRO A 116 1.62 21.51 -7.58
N ASP A 117 1.82 22.56 -8.38
CA ASP A 117 3.16 23.13 -8.58
C ASP A 117 3.79 23.68 -7.29
N ARG A 118 2.95 24.16 -6.35
CA ARG A 118 3.40 24.67 -5.05
C ARG A 118 3.84 23.53 -4.15
N LEU A 119 3.08 22.44 -4.11
CA LEU A 119 3.47 21.19 -3.45
C LEU A 119 4.81 20.69 -3.99
N LEU A 120 4.92 20.57 -5.33
CA LEU A 120 6.14 20.09 -5.99
C LEU A 120 7.34 21.03 -5.77
N ALA A 121 7.12 22.34 -5.68
CA ALA A 121 8.18 23.28 -5.34
C ALA A 121 8.63 23.13 -3.88
N ASP A 122 7.71 22.86 -2.96
CA ASP A 122 8.02 22.59 -1.55
C ASP A 122 8.81 21.29 -1.38
N MET A 123 8.36 20.20 -2.02
CA MET A 123 9.07 18.91 -2.07
C MET A 123 10.53 19.07 -2.49
N ARG A 124 10.78 19.85 -3.54
CA ARG A 124 12.12 20.07 -4.09
C ARG A 124 13.01 20.95 -3.19
N ARG A 125 12.43 21.89 -2.44
CA ARG A 125 13.19 22.73 -1.48
C ARG A 125 13.69 21.95 -0.28
N GLY A 126 12.99 20.88 0.10
CA GLY A 126 13.34 20.00 1.22
C GLY A 126 14.64 19.19 1.03
N GLY A 127 15.31 19.29 -0.11
CA GLY A 127 16.68 18.80 -0.29
C GLY A 127 16.84 17.37 -0.79
N ALA A 128 15.79 16.66 -1.17
CA ALA A 128 15.89 15.24 -1.49
C ALA A 128 15.71 14.94 -2.99
N GLY A 129 16.85 14.77 -3.68
CA GLY A 129 16.98 14.09 -4.98
C GLY A 129 16.11 14.58 -6.15
N THR A 130 16.28 13.94 -7.30
CA THR A 130 15.31 14.05 -8.41
C THR A 130 14.31 12.89 -8.38
N GLU A 131 14.34 12.05 -7.35
CA GLU A 131 13.53 10.85 -7.24
C GLU A 131 12.52 10.97 -6.10
N THR A 132 11.24 10.73 -6.39
CA THR A 132 10.14 10.78 -5.40
C THR A 132 9.62 9.37 -5.13
N LEU A 133 9.49 9.00 -3.87
CA LEU A 133 8.72 7.83 -3.45
C LEU A 133 7.22 8.18 -3.48
N VAL A 134 6.45 7.49 -4.32
CA VAL A 134 5.00 7.58 -4.30
C VAL A 134 4.43 6.32 -3.67
N TYR A 135 3.73 6.49 -2.54
CA TYR A 135 3.03 5.42 -1.86
C TYR A 135 1.54 5.43 -2.21
N ILE A 136 1.02 4.29 -2.65
CA ILE A 136 -0.39 4.08 -3.00
C ILE A 136 -0.97 3.06 -2.03
N HIS A 137 -1.86 3.53 -1.14
CA HIS A 137 -2.43 2.69 -0.10
C HIS A 137 -3.44 1.66 -0.65
N GLY A 138 -3.72 0.63 0.15
CA GLY A 138 -4.68 -0.42 -0.18
C GLY A 138 -6.15 -0.11 0.12
N TYR A 139 -6.95 -1.17 0.07
CA TYR A 139 -8.36 -1.23 0.46
C TYR A 139 -8.57 -0.82 1.93
N ASN A 140 -9.73 -0.24 2.23
CA ASN A 140 -10.20 -0.06 3.62
C ASN A 140 -9.21 0.75 4.49
N ASN A 141 -8.59 1.77 3.90
CA ASN A 141 -7.67 2.69 4.57
C ASN A 141 -8.28 4.11 4.65
N THR A 142 -8.11 4.73 5.80
CA THR A 142 -8.32 6.17 6.03
C THR A 142 -7.10 6.96 5.57
N LEU A 143 -7.27 8.27 5.40
CA LEU A 143 -6.15 9.16 5.07
C LEU A 143 -5.10 9.16 6.20
N SER A 144 -5.55 9.10 7.45
CA SER A 144 -4.69 9.08 8.65
C SER A 144 -3.78 7.85 8.67
N GLU A 145 -4.34 6.66 8.51
CA GLU A 145 -3.60 5.39 8.49
C GLU A 145 -2.55 5.40 7.36
N ALA A 146 -2.92 5.87 6.18
CA ALA A 146 -2.03 5.91 5.03
C ALA A 146 -0.88 6.92 5.20
N MET A 147 -1.12 8.08 5.81
CA MET A 147 -0.08 9.07 6.11
C MET A 147 0.93 8.55 7.14
N TYR A 148 0.44 8.00 8.26
CA TYR A 148 1.33 7.47 9.30
C TYR A 148 2.10 6.26 8.80
N ARG A 149 1.48 5.41 7.98
CA ARG A 149 2.17 4.28 7.36
C ARG A 149 3.31 4.73 6.45
N LEU A 150 3.11 5.78 5.63
CA LEU A 150 4.20 6.32 4.82
C LEU A 150 5.32 6.91 5.71
N ALA A 151 4.96 7.61 6.77
CA ALA A 151 5.94 8.15 7.71
C ALA A 151 6.77 7.05 8.40
N GLN A 152 6.11 5.97 8.85
CA GLN A 152 6.76 4.79 9.41
C GLN A 152 7.66 4.11 8.39
N ILE A 153 7.17 3.84 7.17
CA ILE A 153 7.99 3.23 6.10
C ILE A 153 9.24 4.07 5.84
N LYS A 154 9.10 5.39 5.74
CA LYS A 154 10.26 6.24 5.51
C LYS A 154 11.28 6.18 6.64
N THR A 155 10.79 6.12 7.88
CA THR A 155 11.65 6.03 9.07
C THR A 155 12.36 4.68 9.11
N ASP A 156 11.62 3.58 9.01
CA ASP A 156 12.14 2.22 9.21
C ASP A 156 13.07 1.74 8.11
N PHE A 157 12.93 2.31 6.91
CA PHE A 157 13.78 2.02 5.75
C PHE A 157 14.80 3.12 5.47
N ASP A 158 14.94 4.12 6.34
CA ASP A 158 15.87 5.25 6.21
C ASP A 158 15.78 5.93 4.83
N ILE A 159 14.55 6.21 4.39
CA ILE A 159 14.26 6.74 3.05
C ILE A 159 14.37 8.26 3.04
N ASP A 160 15.47 8.75 2.48
CA ASP A 160 15.73 10.18 2.32
C ASP A 160 14.91 10.85 1.21
N MET A 161 14.37 10.09 0.25
CA MET A 161 13.57 10.64 -0.86
C MET A 161 12.30 11.37 -0.39
N PRO A 162 11.81 12.41 -1.09
CA PRO A 162 10.50 12.98 -0.80
C PRO A 162 9.44 11.88 -0.88
N GLY A 163 8.60 11.78 0.14
CA GLY A 163 7.50 10.82 0.19
C GLY A 163 6.19 11.50 -0.14
N LEU A 164 5.53 11.03 -1.20
CA LEU A 164 4.19 11.47 -1.57
C LEU A 164 3.20 10.31 -1.42
N LEU A 165 2.17 10.52 -0.60
CA LEU A 165 1.01 9.65 -0.51
C LEU A 165 0.00 10.02 -1.61
N PHE A 166 -0.33 9.06 -2.46
CA PHE A 166 -1.52 9.14 -3.31
C PHE A 166 -2.71 8.49 -2.58
N SER A 167 -3.59 9.30 -2.01
CA SER A 167 -4.79 8.80 -1.31
C SER A 167 -6.03 8.89 -2.18
N TRP A 168 -6.39 7.74 -2.76
CA TRP A 168 -7.61 7.56 -3.54
C TRP A 168 -8.82 7.35 -2.62
N PRO A 169 -10.07 7.57 -3.12
CA PRO A 169 -11.28 7.52 -2.30
C PRO A 169 -11.71 6.07 -1.99
N SER A 170 -10.85 5.33 -1.27
CA SER A 170 -11.22 4.08 -0.60
C SER A 170 -12.26 4.39 0.49
N ALA A 171 -13.26 3.52 0.59
CA ALA A 171 -14.37 3.62 1.53
C ALA A 171 -13.91 3.76 3.00
N GLY A 172 -12.76 3.18 3.36
CA GLY A 172 -12.37 3.01 4.77
C GLY A 172 -13.31 2.07 5.53
N ASP A 173 -14.09 1.26 4.80
CA ASP A 173 -15.08 0.34 5.33
C ASP A 173 -14.86 -1.08 4.74
N PRO A 174 -14.78 -2.15 5.55
CA PRO A 174 -14.56 -3.52 5.09
C PRO A 174 -15.72 -4.09 4.24
N ARG A 175 -16.87 -3.43 4.19
CA ARG A 175 -18.01 -3.77 3.29
C ARG A 175 -17.87 -3.10 1.92
N GLY A 176 -17.00 -2.10 1.80
CA GLY A 176 -16.83 -1.29 0.61
C GLY A 176 -16.07 -1.95 -0.53
N TYR A 177 -15.80 -3.26 -0.50
CA TYR A 177 -14.88 -3.91 -1.44
C TYR A 177 -15.23 -3.63 -2.92
N ILE A 178 -16.50 -3.79 -3.30
CA ILE A 178 -16.94 -3.51 -4.67
C ILE A 178 -16.85 -2.01 -4.98
N TYR A 179 -17.27 -1.15 -4.04
CA TYR A 179 -17.15 0.30 -4.16
C TYR A 179 -15.70 0.73 -4.39
N ASP A 180 -14.75 0.10 -3.69
CA ASP A 180 -13.33 0.39 -3.80
C ASP A 180 -12.76 -0.06 -5.15
N ARG A 181 -13.29 -1.13 -5.77
CA ARG A 181 -12.89 -1.54 -7.12
C ARG A 181 -13.29 -0.50 -8.16
N ASP A 182 -14.47 0.08 -8.03
CA ASP A 182 -14.90 1.19 -8.88
C ASP A 182 -14.10 2.46 -8.59
N SER A 183 -13.78 2.72 -7.32
CA SER A 183 -12.92 3.85 -6.91
C SER A 183 -11.50 3.71 -7.46
N VAL A 184 -10.96 2.50 -7.59
CA VAL A 184 -9.67 2.24 -8.25
C VAL A 184 -9.74 2.68 -9.72
N LEU A 185 -10.78 2.27 -10.45
CA LEU A 185 -10.92 2.67 -11.86
C LEU A 185 -11.15 4.18 -12.01
N TYR A 186 -11.89 4.78 -11.08
CA TYR A 186 -12.12 6.23 -11.02
C TYR A 186 -10.80 7.01 -10.80
N ALA A 187 -9.95 6.56 -9.87
CA ALA A 187 -8.73 7.29 -9.49
C ALA A 187 -7.53 7.04 -10.44
N ARG A 188 -7.68 6.16 -11.44
CA ARG A 188 -6.62 5.82 -12.39
C ARG A 188 -6.08 7.03 -13.14
N ASP A 189 -6.99 7.89 -13.61
CA ASP A 189 -6.64 9.03 -14.45
C ASP A 189 -5.91 10.11 -13.62
N ASP A 190 -6.33 10.28 -12.36
CA ASP A 190 -5.68 11.17 -11.40
C ASP A 190 -4.26 10.71 -11.06
N LEU A 191 -4.05 9.40 -10.85
CA LEU A 191 -2.72 8.85 -10.60
C LEU A 191 -1.82 9.06 -11.83
N ALA A 192 -2.31 8.75 -13.04
CA ALA A 192 -1.54 8.97 -14.26
C ALA A 192 -1.13 10.45 -14.43
N ALA A 193 -2.07 11.37 -14.22
CA ALA A 193 -1.80 12.82 -14.30
C ALA A 193 -0.81 13.29 -13.23
N LEU A 194 -0.87 12.74 -12.01
CA LEU A 194 0.10 13.01 -10.97
C LEU A 194 1.51 12.54 -11.36
N LEU A 195 1.64 11.32 -11.92
CA LEU A 195 2.92 10.79 -12.37
C LEU A 195 3.52 11.64 -13.50
N THR A 196 2.71 12.12 -14.45
CA THR A 196 3.17 13.08 -15.47
C THR A 196 3.75 14.35 -14.85
N ARG A 197 3.09 14.90 -13.80
CA ARG A 197 3.56 16.12 -13.12
C ARG A 197 4.84 15.89 -12.32
N LEU A 198 4.90 14.78 -11.59
CA LEU A 198 6.08 14.40 -10.79
C LEU A 198 7.30 14.17 -11.68
N THR A 199 7.09 13.63 -12.87
CA THR A 199 8.16 13.35 -13.83
C THR A 199 8.35 14.46 -14.84
N ALA A 200 7.83 15.69 -14.64
CA ALA A 200 7.83 16.71 -15.69
C ALA A 200 9.22 17.25 -16.08
N ARG A 201 10.16 17.36 -15.12
CA ARG A 201 11.50 17.92 -15.39
C ARG A 201 12.49 16.84 -15.84
N PRO A 202 13.49 17.20 -16.66
CA PRO A 202 14.59 16.28 -16.95
C PRO A 202 15.26 15.80 -15.66
N GLY A 203 15.44 14.49 -15.54
CA GLY A 203 16.03 13.86 -14.35
C GLY A 203 15.03 13.49 -13.25
N ASP A 204 13.81 14.05 -13.26
CA ASP A 204 12.77 13.68 -12.30
C ASP A 204 12.36 12.21 -12.51
N LYS A 205 12.36 11.43 -11.43
CA LYS A 205 12.01 10.01 -11.39
C LYS A 205 10.99 9.73 -10.28
N VAL A 206 10.23 8.65 -10.45
CA VAL A 206 9.27 8.18 -9.45
C VAL A 206 9.49 6.71 -9.14
N PHE A 207 9.64 6.39 -7.86
CA PHE A 207 9.59 5.04 -7.35
C PHE A 207 8.18 4.75 -6.80
N LEU A 208 7.54 3.68 -7.25
CA LEU A 208 6.18 3.33 -6.87
C LEU A 208 6.17 2.24 -5.81
N LEU A 209 5.56 2.52 -4.66
CA LEU A 209 5.26 1.53 -3.62
C LEU A 209 3.75 1.43 -3.48
N ALA A 210 3.17 0.30 -3.88
CA ALA A 210 1.73 0.12 -3.93
C ALA A 210 1.30 -1.08 -3.10
N HIS A 211 0.28 -0.92 -2.27
CA HIS A 211 -0.22 -1.98 -1.40
C HIS A 211 -1.61 -2.46 -1.83
N SER A 212 -1.84 -3.78 -1.85
CA SER A 212 -3.18 -4.38 -2.01
C SER A 212 -3.92 -3.85 -3.24
N MET A 213 -5.13 -3.29 -3.10
CA MET A 213 -5.87 -2.67 -4.21
C MET A 213 -5.18 -1.44 -4.81
N GLY A 214 -4.28 -0.79 -4.08
CA GLY A 214 -3.38 0.24 -4.62
C GLY A 214 -2.44 -0.31 -5.69
N ALA A 215 -2.08 -1.60 -5.64
CA ALA A 215 -1.32 -2.27 -6.69
C ALA A 215 -2.15 -2.39 -7.97
N GLN A 216 -3.45 -2.72 -7.86
CA GLN A 216 -4.35 -2.76 -9.01
C GLN A 216 -4.46 -1.38 -9.67
N LEU A 217 -4.65 -0.33 -8.87
CA LEU A 217 -4.66 1.06 -9.33
C LEU A 217 -3.36 1.45 -10.04
N THR A 218 -2.22 1.06 -9.46
CA THR A 218 -0.89 1.33 -10.04
C THR A 218 -0.74 0.67 -11.41
N MET A 219 -1.11 -0.61 -11.53
CA MET A 219 -1.06 -1.33 -12.81
C MET A 219 -2.00 -0.74 -13.86
N GLU A 220 -3.20 -0.33 -13.45
CA GLU A 220 -4.15 0.36 -14.35
C GLU A 220 -3.60 1.70 -14.85
N ALA A 221 -2.97 2.50 -13.99
CA ALA A 221 -2.37 3.78 -14.38
C ALA A 221 -1.18 3.57 -15.33
N LEU A 222 -0.26 2.64 -15.03
CA LEU A 222 0.86 2.31 -15.90
C LEU A 222 0.39 1.78 -17.26
N ARG A 223 -0.65 0.94 -17.28
CA ARG A 223 -1.28 0.45 -18.50
C ARG A 223 -1.85 1.61 -19.33
N GLN A 224 -2.57 2.54 -18.71
CA GLN A 224 -3.11 3.71 -19.41
C GLN A 224 -2.01 4.57 -20.03
N ILE A 225 -0.95 4.85 -19.27
CA ILE A 225 0.21 5.60 -19.76
C ILE A 225 0.83 4.89 -20.98
N ALA A 226 1.00 3.57 -20.91
CA ALA A 226 1.52 2.78 -22.02
C ALA A 226 0.64 2.87 -23.28
N LEU A 227 -0.69 2.77 -23.11
CA LEU A 227 -1.65 2.86 -24.21
C LEU A 227 -1.73 4.27 -24.83
N SER A 228 -1.44 5.31 -24.05
CA SER A 228 -1.32 6.68 -24.57
C SER A 228 -0.06 6.92 -25.40
N GLY A 229 0.91 5.99 -25.35
CA GLY A 229 2.18 6.08 -26.05
C GLY A 229 3.28 6.84 -25.29
N ASP A 230 3.04 7.29 -24.06
CA ASP A 230 4.03 8.04 -23.25
C ASP A 230 5.11 7.13 -22.64
N ARG A 231 6.02 6.69 -23.50
CA ARG A 231 7.20 5.88 -23.11
C ARG A 231 8.20 6.68 -22.29
N THR A 232 8.21 8.00 -22.43
CA THR A 232 9.10 8.88 -21.66
C THR A 232 8.74 8.84 -20.19
N LEU A 233 7.45 8.97 -19.84
CA LEU A 233 6.98 8.84 -18.47
C LEU A 233 7.32 7.45 -17.91
N LEU A 234 7.03 6.37 -18.64
CA LEU A 234 7.35 5.01 -18.18
C LEU A 234 8.85 4.82 -17.90
N SER A 235 9.73 5.44 -18.69
CA SER A 235 11.18 5.39 -18.47
C SER A 235 11.65 6.19 -17.24
N ARG A 236 10.81 7.09 -16.72
CA ARG A 236 11.04 7.87 -15.50
C ARG A 236 10.47 7.18 -14.26
N ILE A 237 9.74 6.08 -14.41
CA ILE A 237 9.41 5.21 -13.28
C ILE A 237 10.66 4.38 -12.97
N SER A 238 11.31 4.69 -11.86
CA SER A 238 12.61 4.12 -11.47
C SER A 238 12.48 2.74 -10.84
N GLY A 239 11.28 2.36 -10.40
CA GLY A 239 10.97 1.05 -9.86
C GLY A 239 9.53 0.95 -9.41
N VAL A 240 9.05 -0.29 -9.30
CA VAL A 240 7.71 -0.60 -8.81
C VAL A 240 7.79 -1.75 -7.83
N VAL A 241 7.15 -1.56 -6.67
CA VAL A 241 6.95 -2.60 -5.65
C VAL A 241 5.46 -2.74 -5.41
N LEU A 242 4.93 -3.92 -5.71
CA LEU A 242 3.55 -4.30 -5.40
C LEU A 242 3.56 -5.19 -4.15
N MET A 243 3.08 -4.65 -3.03
CA MET A 243 2.99 -5.37 -1.75
C MET A 243 1.62 -6.01 -1.58
N SER A 244 1.60 -7.32 -1.37
CA SER A 244 0.37 -8.13 -1.22
C SER A 244 -0.69 -7.74 -2.26
N PRO A 245 -0.37 -7.73 -3.58
CA PRO A 245 -1.26 -7.19 -4.59
C PRO A 245 -2.60 -7.90 -4.63
N ASP A 246 -3.67 -7.13 -4.48
CA ASP A 246 -5.04 -7.60 -4.70
C ASP A 246 -5.38 -7.50 -6.20
N ILE A 247 -4.69 -8.30 -7.02
CA ILE A 247 -4.89 -8.38 -8.47
C ILE A 247 -5.18 -9.83 -8.84
N ASP A 248 -6.04 -10.06 -9.81
CA ASP A 248 -6.18 -11.40 -10.40
C ASP A 248 -4.92 -11.69 -11.25
N PRO A 249 -4.24 -12.84 -11.12
CA PRO A 249 -3.05 -13.12 -11.92
C PRO A 249 -3.28 -12.98 -13.44
N ASP A 250 -4.45 -13.39 -13.96
CA ASP A 250 -4.80 -13.25 -15.38
C ASP A 250 -4.91 -11.76 -15.76
N VAL A 251 -5.47 -10.94 -14.88
CA VAL A 251 -5.57 -9.49 -15.07
C VAL A 251 -4.20 -8.84 -15.03
N PHE A 252 -3.36 -9.21 -14.06
CA PHE A 252 -1.99 -8.71 -13.98
C PHE A 252 -1.25 -9.00 -15.27
N GLN A 253 -1.32 -10.24 -15.78
CA GLN A 253 -0.66 -10.64 -17.02
C GLN A 253 -1.15 -9.81 -18.22
N ARG A 254 -2.47 -9.57 -18.35
CA ARG A 254 -3.00 -8.71 -19.42
C ARG A 254 -2.59 -7.24 -19.29
N GLN A 255 -2.49 -6.72 -18.06
CA GLN A 255 -1.99 -5.36 -17.82
C GLN A 255 -0.52 -5.27 -18.18
N ALA A 256 0.28 -6.22 -17.70
CA ALA A 256 1.69 -6.43 -17.99
C ALA A 256 1.99 -6.45 -19.50
N GLU A 257 1.23 -7.25 -20.27
CA GLU A 257 1.35 -7.33 -21.73
C GLU A 257 1.04 -6.00 -22.42
N ALA A 258 -0.02 -5.30 -21.98
CA ALA A 258 -0.37 -4.00 -22.52
C ALA A 258 0.67 -2.91 -22.21
N ILE A 259 1.32 -3.00 -21.05
CA ILE A 259 2.45 -2.13 -20.70
C ILE A 259 3.67 -2.44 -21.60
N GLY A 260 3.89 -3.73 -21.89
CA GLY A 260 5.06 -4.22 -22.61
C GLY A 260 6.24 -4.41 -21.65
N LYS A 261 7.33 -3.66 -21.89
CA LYS A 261 8.48 -3.63 -20.97
C LYS A 261 8.10 -2.89 -19.70
N LEU A 262 8.13 -3.58 -18.57
CA LEU A 262 7.87 -2.95 -17.27
C LEU A 262 8.98 -1.99 -16.87
N PRO A 263 8.65 -0.93 -16.09
CA PRO A 263 9.65 -0.22 -15.30
C PRO A 263 10.46 -1.19 -14.47
N GLN A 264 11.78 -1.02 -14.45
CA GLN A 264 12.68 -1.93 -13.74
C GLN A 264 13.34 -1.22 -12.57
N PRO A 265 13.38 -1.89 -11.41
CA PRO A 265 12.93 -3.24 -11.13
C PRO A 265 11.42 -3.26 -10.95
N PHE A 266 10.85 -4.44 -11.14
CA PHE A 266 9.45 -4.69 -10.84
C PHE A 266 9.36 -5.83 -9.82
N LEU A 267 9.00 -5.48 -8.60
CA LEU A 267 8.96 -6.41 -7.48
C LEU A 267 7.53 -6.68 -7.05
N ILE A 268 7.24 -7.93 -6.73
CA ILE A 268 5.99 -8.36 -6.11
C ILE A 268 6.32 -9.01 -4.77
N PHE A 269 5.79 -8.48 -3.68
CA PHE A 269 5.92 -9.07 -2.36
C PHE A 269 4.64 -9.85 -2.04
N ILE A 270 4.80 -11.15 -1.78
CA ILE A 270 3.69 -12.05 -1.47
C ILE A 270 3.77 -12.56 -0.03
N THR A 271 2.63 -12.99 0.50
CA THR A 271 2.55 -13.69 1.80
C THR A 271 1.40 -14.69 1.72
N LYS A 272 1.70 -15.99 1.67
CA LYS A 272 0.68 -17.04 1.44
C LYS A 272 -0.35 -17.12 2.56
N ALA A 273 0.04 -16.77 3.78
CA ALA A 273 -0.84 -16.73 4.95
C ALA A 273 -1.64 -15.41 5.07
N ASP A 274 -1.73 -14.61 4.00
CA ASP A 274 -2.48 -13.35 3.97
C ASP A 274 -3.99 -13.61 3.99
N ARG A 275 -4.60 -13.32 5.14
CA ARG A 275 -6.01 -13.62 5.40
C ARG A 275 -6.93 -12.61 4.70
N ALA A 276 -6.45 -11.40 4.42
CA ALA A 276 -7.21 -10.37 3.73
C ALA A 276 -7.37 -10.73 2.24
N LEU A 277 -6.29 -11.18 1.60
CA LEU A 277 -6.34 -11.64 0.21
C LEU A 277 -7.10 -12.95 0.05
N THR A 278 -7.06 -13.84 1.05
CA THR A 278 -7.90 -15.04 1.06
C THR A 278 -9.39 -14.68 1.05
N LEU A 279 -9.80 -13.66 1.81
CA LEU A 279 -11.18 -13.17 1.83
C LEU A 279 -11.56 -12.46 0.51
N SER A 280 -10.65 -11.65 -0.03
CA SER A 280 -10.83 -11.00 -1.34
C SER A 280 -11.04 -12.02 -2.46
N GLY A 281 -10.15 -13.02 -2.56
CA GLY A 281 -10.27 -14.13 -3.51
C GLY A 281 -11.59 -14.88 -3.38
N PHE A 282 -12.08 -15.09 -2.15
CA PHE A 282 -13.40 -15.68 -1.92
C PHE A 282 -14.54 -14.83 -2.49
N ILE A 283 -14.50 -13.51 -2.27
CA ILE A 283 -15.51 -12.56 -2.78
C ILE A 283 -15.48 -12.50 -4.31
N THR A 284 -14.31 -12.60 -4.93
CA THR A 284 -14.14 -12.47 -6.39
C THR A 284 -14.25 -13.78 -7.17
N GLY A 285 -14.82 -14.83 -6.56
CA GLY A 285 -15.09 -16.10 -7.27
C GLY A 285 -14.14 -17.25 -6.94
N ARG A 286 -13.46 -17.22 -5.79
CA ARG A 286 -12.59 -18.29 -5.24
C ARG A 286 -11.34 -18.58 -6.09
N LYS A 287 -10.77 -17.57 -6.73
CA LYS A 287 -9.44 -17.64 -7.34
C LYS A 287 -8.39 -17.02 -6.40
N PRO A 288 -7.16 -17.57 -6.31
CA PRO A 288 -6.05 -16.92 -5.63
C PRO A 288 -5.79 -15.52 -6.20
N ARG A 289 -5.44 -14.58 -5.33
CA ARG A 289 -4.97 -13.23 -5.72
C ARG A 289 -3.46 -13.24 -5.88
N LEU A 290 -2.93 -12.32 -6.67
CA LEU A 290 -1.49 -12.23 -6.99
C LEU A 290 -0.60 -12.20 -5.73
N GLY A 291 -1.06 -11.61 -4.62
CA GLY A 291 -0.32 -11.57 -3.36
C GLY A 291 -0.31 -12.87 -2.54
N VAL A 292 -1.05 -13.92 -2.94
CA VAL A 292 -1.16 -15.22 -2.26
C VAL A 292 -0.93 -16.41 -3.19
N ILE A 293 -0.30 -16.20 -4.36
CA ILE A 293 0.02 -17.29 -5.29
C ILE A 293 0.90 -18.35 -4.63
N ASP A 294 0.70 -19.62 -5.02
CA ASP A 294 1.37 -20.76 -4.39
C ASP A 294 2.80 -20.94 -4.89
N ALA A 295 3.05 -20.61 -6.16
CA ALA A 295 4.38 -20.63 -6.75
C ALA A 295 4.75 -19.26 -7.31
N VAL A 296 5.98 -18.83 -7.06
CA VAL A 296 6.63 -17.70 -7.73
C VAL A 296 6.55 -17.86 -9.26
N ASP A 297 6.56 -19.11 -9.74
CA ASP A 297 6.50 -19.49 -11.14
C ASP A 297 5.15 -19.18 -11.81
N GLU A 298 4.09 -18.87 -11.05
CA GLU A 298 2.80 -18.43 -11.62
C GLU A 298 2.88 -17.04 -12.27
N VAL A 299 3.93 -16.26 -11.96
CA VAL A 299 4.28 -15.05 -12.70
C VAL A 299 5.33 -15.41 -13.75
N GLU A 300 4.87 -15.86 -14.92
CA GLU A 300 5.73 -16.29 -16.04
C GLU A 300 6.39 -15.11 -16.79
N ARG A 301 7.04 -14.19 -16.06
CA ARG A 301 7.65 -12.97 -16.61
C ARG A 301 9.08 -12.78 -16.10
N PRO A 302 10.09 -12.80 -16.99
CA PRO A 302 11.49 -12.68 -16.58
C PRO A 302 11.87 -11.27 -16.10
N ASP A 303 11.02 -10.26 -16.37
CA ASP A 303 11.19 -8.88 -15.93
C ASP A 303 10.43 -8.56 -14.64
N VAL A 304 9.95 -9.58 -13.91
CA VAL A 304 9.31 -9.46 -12.59
C VAL A 304 10.06 -10.33 -11.58
N THR A 305 10.32 -9.77 -10.40
CA THR A 305 10.88 -10.52 -9.26
C THR A 305 9.83 -10.67 -8.18
N VAL A 306 9.55 -11.90 -7.78
CA VAL A 306 8.62 -12.19 -6.66
C VAL A 306 9.43 -12.53 -5.41
N ILE A 307 9.09 -11.91 -4.28
CA ILE A 307 9.70 -12.17 -2.98
C ILE A 307 8.61 -12.67 -2.02
N ASP A 308 8.83 -13.85 -1.44
CA ASP A 308 7.90 -14.48 -0.50
C ASP A 308 8.28 -14.16 0.96
N PHE A 309 7.40 -13.44 1.65
CA PHE A 309 7.55 -13.06 3.06
C PHE A 309 6.83 -14.01 4.03
N THR A 310 6.28 -15.12 3.56
CA THR A 310 5.50 -16.06 4.38
C THR A 310 6.26 -16.51 5.63
N ALA A 311 7.56 -16.78 5.51
CA ALA A 311 8.40 -17.21 6.64
C ALA A 311 8.66 -16.11 7.68
N LEU A 312 8.40 -14.85 7.35
CA LEU A 312 8.64 -13.67 8.20
C LEU A 312 7.34 -13.07 8.76
N SER A 313 6.22 -13.76 8.53
CA SER A 313 4.91 -13.43 9.08
C SER A 313 4.89 -13.55 10.61
N ASP A 314 4.36 -12.53 11.29
CA ASP A 314 4.21 -12.45 12.75
C ASP A 314 2.73 -12.46 13.21
N GLY A 315 1.78 -12.49 12.28
CA GLY A 315 0.34 -12.45 12.57
C GLY A 315 -0.27 -11.05 12.58
N GLU A 316 0.56 -10.00 12.57
CA GLU A 316 0.12 -8.62 12.62
C GLU A 316 -0.57 -8.19 11.32
N ALA A 317 -1.54 -7.28 11.43
CA ALA A 317 -2.30 -6.76 10.29
C ALA A 317 -2.82 -7.85 9.33
N TYR A 318 -3.25 -9.00 9.88
CA TYR A 318 -3.73 -10.17 9.13
C TYR A 318 -2.72 -10.78 8.15
N ASN A 319 -1.42 -10.52 8.38
CA ASN A 319 -0.32 -10.81 7.46
C ASN A 319 -0.42 -10.09 6.10
N HIS A 320 -1.20 -9.02 6.02
CA HIS A 320 -1.42 -8.27 4.79
C HIS A 320 -0.39 -7.14 4.58
N TYR A 321 0.42 -6.84 5.60
CA TYR A 321 1.44 -5.79 5.59
C TYR A 321 2.83 -6.29 6.01
N VAL A 322 3.06 -7.61 6.05
CA VAL A 322 4.30 -8.22 6.58
C VAL A 322 5.59 -7.50 6.15
N PRO A 323 5.79 -7.13 4.86
CA PRO A 323 7.03 -6.48 4.43
C PRO A 323 7.37 -5.17 5.18
N VAL A 324 6.36 -4.50 5.75
CA VAL A 324 6.50 -3.19 6.43
C VAL A 324 6.01 -3.20 7.89
N THR A 325 5.55 -4.34 8.41
CA THR A 325 5.15 -4.47 9.83
C THR A 325 6.00 -5.47 10.61
N SER A 326 6.57 -6.47 9.95
CA SER A 326 7.44 -7.45 10.61
C SER A 326 8.85 -6.88 10.75
N PRO A 327 9.39 -6.73 11.97
CA PRO A 327 10.77 -6.26 12.15
C PRO A 327 11.80 -7.15 11.46
N ALA A 328 11.53 -8.46 11.37
CA ALA A 328 12.38 -9.40 10.65
C ALA A 328 12.36 -9.16 9.14
N ALA A 329 11.17 -8.92 8.56
CA ALA A 329 11.04 -8.59 7.13
C ALA A 329 11.73 -7.26 6.80
N ILE A 330 11.52 -6.23 7.62
CA ILE A 330 12.18 -4.93 7.47
C ILE A 330 13.70 -5.07 7.59
N SER A 331 14.19 -5.83 8.57
CA SER A 331 15.62 -6.06 8.73
C SER A 331 16.26 -6.78 7.52
N VAL A 332 15.58 -7.77 6.95
CA VAL A 332 16.05 -8.45 5.73
C VAL A 332 16.11 -7.48 4.56
N LEU A 333 15.05 -6.70 4.36
CA LEU A 333 14.99 -5.70 3.29
C LEU A 333 16.05 -4.59 3.48
N ASN A 334 16.25 -4.07 4.69
CA ASN A 334 17.32 -3.12 5.00
C ASN A 334 18.71 -3.72 4.77
N GLY A 335 18.91 -5.01 5.07
CA GLY A 335 20.14 -5.72 4.74
C GLY A 335 20.39 -5.77 3.22
N ILE A 336 19.35 -6.07 2.44
CA ILE A 336 19.41 -6.07 0.96
C ILE A 336 19.72 -4.65 0.43
N ILE A 337 19.05 -3.63 0.97
CA ILE A 337 19.24 -2.22 0.60
C ILE A 337 20.66 -1.75 0.96
N GLY A 338 21.14 -2.07 2.15
CA GLY A 338 22.46 -1.69 2.65
C GLY A 338 23.62 -2.36 1.91
N GLN A 339 23.45 -3.62 1.49
CA GLN A 339 24.45 -4.29 0.64
C GLN A 339 24.50 -3.67 -0.76
N ALA A 340 23.35 -3.23 -1.29
CA ALA A 340 23.29 -2.56 -2.59
C ALA A 340 23.90 -1.15 -2.56
N SER A 341 23.73 -0.40 -1.47
CA SER A 341 24.24 0.98 -1.37
C SER A 341 25.78 1.06 -1.28
N GLN A 342 26.45 0.00 -0.79
CA GLN A 342 27.91 -0.09 -0.76
C GLN A 342 28.55 -0.38 -2.13
N GLY A 343 27.76 -0.71 -3.16
CA GLY A 343 28.22 -1.01 -4.53
C GLY A 343 28.30 0.17 -5.50
N GLY A 344 27.90 1.39 -5.09
CA GLY A 344 27.84 2.58 -5.95
C GLY A 344 26.50 2.75 -6.69
N SER A 345 26.19 3.98 -7.09
CA SER A 345 24.85 4.49 -7.43
C SER A 345 24.19 3.88 -8.68
N VAL A 346 23.69 2.64 -8.61
CA VAL A 346 22.76 2.06 -9.60
C VAL A 346 21.74 1.18 -8.86
N PHE A 347 20.86 1.85 -8.13
CA PHE A 347 19.88 1.38 -7.14
C PHE A 347 19.23 -0.02 -7.33
N LEU A 348 18.99 -0.53 -8.55
CA LEU A 348 18.08 -1.68 -8.72
C LEU A 348 18.44 -2.68 -9.83
N ARG A 349 19.59 -2.52 -10.50
CA ARG A 349 20.06 -3.50 -11.48
C ARG A 349 20.63 -4.77 -10.80
N ASP A 350 21.02 -4.64 -9.53
CA ASP A 350 21.69 -5.69 -8.77
C ASP A 350 20.77 -6.41 -7.75
N MET A 351 19.51 -5.98 -7.57
CA MET A 351 18.54 -6.69 -6.73
C MET A 351 18.26 -8.14 -7.22
N THR A 352 18.41 -8.39 -8.51
CA THR A 352 18.28 -9.73 -9.12
C THR A 352 19.52 -10.61 -8.93
N LEU A 353 20.67 -10.05 -8.52
CA LEU A 353 21.93 -10.77 -8.36
C LEU A 353 22.22 -11.19 -6.91
N ALA A 354 21.61 -10.55 -5.92
CA ALA A 354 21.82 -10.84 -4.50
C ALA A 354 20.79 -11.81 -3.89
N LEU A 355 19.64 -12.02 -4.53
CA LEU A 355 18.71 -13.07 -4.14
C LEU A 355 19.11 -14.38 -4.84
N PRO A 356 19.17 -15.52 -4.12
CA PRO A 356 19.45 -16.80 -4.76
C PRO A 356 18.45 -16.98 -5.90
N SER A 357 18.94 -17.09 -7.14
CA SER A 357 18.09 -17.48 -8.26
C SER A 357 17.39 -18.77 -7.83
N VAL A 358 16.06 -18.79 -7.77
CA VAL A 358 15.29 -20.04 -7.68
C VAL A 358 15.48 -20.71 -9.04
N LYS A 359 16.62 -21.37 -9.21
CA LYS A 359 16.82 -22.31 -10.30
C LYS A 359 15.86 -23.44 -10.03
N ALA A 360 14.82 -23.51 -10.86
CA ALA A 360 13.92 -24.64 -10.97
C ALA A 360 14.73 -25.95 -10.89
N ALA A 361 14.58 -26.67 -9.78
CA ALA A 361 15.07 -28.01 -9.65
C ALA A 361 14.19 -28.90 -10.53
N ARG A 362 14.56 -29.03 -11.80
CA ARG A 362 14.04 -30.07 -12.69
C ARG A 362 14.40 -31.44 -12.10
N ARG A 363 13.39 -32.24 -11.76
CA ARG A 363 13.43 -33.69 -11.86
C ARG A 363 12.16 -34.18 -12.51
#